data_AF-A0A9J6E7Q7-F1
#
_entry.id   AF-A0A9J6E7Q7-F1
#
_cell.length_a   1.000
_cell.length_b   1.000
_cell.length_c   1.000
_cell.angle_alpha   90.00
_cell.angle_beta   90.00
_cell.angle_gamma   90.00
#
_symmetry.space_group_name_H-M   'P 1'
#
loop_
_entity.id
_entity.type
_entity.pdbx_description
1 polymer ?
#
loop_
_entity_poly.entity_id
_entity_poly.type
_entity_poly.pdbx_seq_one_letter_code
_entity_poly.pdbx_strand_id
1 'polypeptide(L)'
;MDRALSKVLIVTLAFLARQGKVLGEKQITYPEVRSDLQKYQDVSKCYPDVGEWICLFRNYYEDPDFGGNANCLSFKRFGAYQNFTTNVVFTFGEHGKANTLRMFLVATQGTLSEPNDCCEFIYDENCGSTPKYSIYEQSCDF
;
A
#
# COMPACT_ATOMS: atom_id res chain seq x y z
N MET A 1 -54.39 19.36 -23.40
CA MET A 1 -53.08 19.48 -22.73
C MET A 1 -52.29 20.54 -23.47
N ASP A 2 -51.97 21.65 -22.81
CA ASP A 2 -51.43 22.84 -23.44
C ASP A 2 -50.03 22.56 -24.04
N ARG A 3 -49.78 23.06 -25.25
CA ARG A 3 -48.55 22.80 -26.01
C ARG A 3 -47.33 23.37 -25.28
N ALA A 4 -47.53 24.39 -24.44
CA ALA A 4 -46.53 24.95 -23.54
C ALA A 4 -46.22 24.01 -22.37
N LEU A 5 -47.24 23.43 -21.71
CA LEU A 5 -47.09 22.48 -20.61
C LEU A 5 -46.33 21.21 -21.05
N SER A 6 -46.60 20.72 -22.26
CA SER A 6 -45.93 19.53 -22.81
C SER A 6 -44.43 19.78 -23.08
N LYS A 7 -44.06 20.97 -23.58
CA LYS A 7 -42.66 21.33 -23.81
C LYS A 7 -41.87 21.51 -22.51
N VAL A 8 -42.48 22.14 -21.50
CA VAL A 8 -41.85 22.31 -20.18
C VAL A 8 -41.56 20.94 -19.55
N LEU A 9 -42.54 20.03 -19.56
CA LEU A 9 -42.40 18.69 -18.98
C LEU A 9 -41.25 17.88 -19.63
N ILE A 10 -41.12 17.95 -20.96
CA ILE A 10 -40.04 17.26 -21.70
C ILE A 10 -38.67 17.83 -21.34
N VAL A 11 -38.54 19.14 -21.21
CA VAL A 11 -37.28 19.79 -20.81
C VAL A 11 -36.89 19.39 -19.38
N THR A 12 -37.84 19.38 -18.44
CA THR A 12 -37.58 18.98 -17.05
C THR A 12 -37.13 17.52 -16.93
N LEU A 13 -37.77 16.60 -17.67
CA LEU A 13 -37.38 15.18 -17.70
C LEU A 13 -35.98 14.98 -18.31
N ALA A 14 -35.63 15.72 -19.37
CA ALA A 14 -34.31 15.65 -19.98
C ALA A 14 -33.20 16.16 -19.04
N PHE A 15 -33.46 17.18 -18.23
CA PHE A 15 -32.52 17.67 -17.22
C PHE A 15 -32.32 16.66 -16.08
N LEU A 16 -33.41 16.04 -15.59
CA LEU A 16 -33.34 15.02 -14.54
C LEU A 16 -32.65 13.74 -15.02
N ALA A 17 -32.89 13.31 -16.26
CA ALA A 17 -32.18 12.18 -16.88
C ALA A 17 -30.68 12.45 -17.08
N ARG A 18 -30.28 13.73 -17.26
CA ARG A 18 -28.86 14.13 -17.34
C ARG A 18 -28.15 14.11 -16.00
N GLN A 19 -28.85 14.40 -14.90
CA GLN A 19 -28.28 14.34 -13.54
C GLN A 19 -28.17 12.90 -13.01
N GLY A 20 -28.92 11.94 -13.56
CA GLY A 20 -28.89 10.53 -13.16
C GLY A 20 -27.60 9.76 -13.47
N LYS A 21 -26.60 10.36 -14.13
CA LYS A 21 -25.29 9.73 -14.42
C LYS A 21 -24.13 10.22 -13.54
N VAL A 22 -24.39 11.04 -12.52
CA VAL A 22 -23.32 11.70 -11.73
C VAL A 22 -22.97 10.96 -10.42
N LEU A 23 -23.47 9.74 -10.21
CA LEU A 23 -23.06 8.91 -9.07
C LEU A 23 -22.63 7.53 -9.58
N GLY A 24 -21.52 7.50 -10.32
CA GLY A 24 -20.71 6.30 -10.40
C GLY A 24 -20.09 6.09 -9.02
N GLU A 25 -20.74 5.29 -8.19
CA GLU A 25 -20.16 4.79 -6.95
C GLU A 25 -18.83 4.13 -7.31
N LYS A 26 -17.72 4.74 -6.88
CA LYS A 26 -16.37 4.23 -7.17
C LYS A 26 -16.27 2.88 -6.47
N GLN A 27 -16.53 1.79 -7.20
CA GLN A 27 -16.48 0.44 -6.67
C GLN A 27 -15.10 0.21 -6.07
N ILE A 28 -15.05 0.12 -4.74
CA ILE A 28 -13.81 -0.21 -4.00
C ILE A 28 -13.42 -1.61 -4.46
N THR A 29 -12.40 -1.67 -5.31
CA THR A 29 -11.83 -2.93 -5.78
C THR A 29 -10.53 -3.11 -5.02
N TYR A 30 -10.53 -4.07 -4.10
CA TYR A 30 -9.35 -4.32 -3.31
C TYR A 30 -8.19 -4.81 -4.19
N PRO A 31 -6.95 -4.37 -3.94
CA PRO A 31 -5.80 -4.76 -4.76
C PRO A 31 -5.61 -6.27 -4.85
N GLU A 32 -5.90 -7.04 -3.81
CA GLU A 32 -5.76 -8.51 -3.76
C GLU A 32 -6.66 -9.28 -4.74
N VAL A 33 -7.76 -8.68 -5.22
CA VAL A 33 -8.65 -9.32 -6.21
C VAL A 33 -8.42 -8.85 -7.65
N ARG A 34 -7.51 -7.90 -7.85
CA ARG A 34 -7.21 -7.32 -9.16
C ARG A 34 -6.28 -8.22 -9.97
N SER A 35 -6.78 -8.77 -11.07
CA SER A 35 -6.01 -9.68 -11.94
C SER A 35 -4.75 -9.05 -12.53
N ASP A 36 -4.75 -7.74 -12.78
CA ASP A 36 -3.59 -7.00 -13.27
C ASP A 36 -2.47 -6.86 -12.22
N LEU A 37 -2.82 -6.99 -10.93
CA LEU A 37 -1.89 -6.88 -9.80
C LEU A 37 -1.37 -8.23 -9.29
N GLN A 38 -2.01 -9.36 -9.66
CA GLN A 38 -1.65 -10.70 -9.15
C GLN A 38 -0.17 -11.07 -9.36
N LYS A 39 0.45 -10.58 -10.44
CA LYS A 39 1.89 -10.79 -10.70
C LYS A 39 2.82 -10.20 -9.63
N TYR A 40 2.34 -9.25 -8.83
CA TYR A 40 3.09 -8.57 -7.76
C TYR A 40 2.74 -9.08 -6.35
N GLN A 41 1.86 -10.07 -6.24
CA GLN A 41 1.34 -10.58 -4.96
C GLN A 41 1.95 -11.93 -4.56
N ASP A 42 2.85 -12.45 -5.38
CA ASP A 42 3.62 -13.64 -5.09
C ASP A 42 4.77 -13.32 -4.12
N VAL A 43 4.49 -13.48 -2.83
CA VAL A 43 5.44 -13.19 -1.73
C VAL A 43 6.79 -13.89 -1.93
N SER A 44 6.81 -15.08 -2.54
CA SER A 44 8.05 -15.83 -2.80
C SER A 44 8.97 -15.15 -3.81
N LYS A 45 8.41 -14.31 -4.70
CA LYS A 45 9.15 -13.53 -5.70
C LYS A 45 9.50 -12.13 -5.21
N CYS A 46 8.65 -11.53 -4.37
CA CYS A 46 8.86 -10.20 -3.82
C CYS A 46 9.93 -10.16 -2.72
N TYR A 47 10.05 -11.25 -1.96
CA TYR A 47 11.01 -11.39 -0.87
C TYR A 47 11.88 -12.62 -1.15
N PRO A 48 13.00 -12.50 -1.89
CA PRO A 48 13.92 -13.63 -2.07
C PRO A 48 14.39 -14.16 -0.70
N ASP A 49 14.60 -15.47 -0.58
CA ASP A 49 14.70 -16.18 0.70
C ASP A 49 15.84 -15.73 1.64
N VAL A 50 16.83 -15.01 1.11
CA VAL A 50 17.94 -14.46 1.89
C VAL A 50 18.11 -13.00 1.52
N GLY A 51 17.88 -12.11 2.49
CA GLY A 51 17.97 -10.69 2.28
C GLY A 51 17.76 -9.91 3.57
N GLU A 52 18.35 -8.74 3.62
CA GLU A 52 18.00 -7.69 4.55
C GLU A 52 17.26 -6.60 3.78
N TRP A 53 16.09 -6.24 4.28
CA TRP A 53 15.23 -5.24 3.70
C TRP A 53 15.10 -4.10 4.69
N ILE A 54 15.23 -2.89 4.17
CA ILE A 54 15.08 -1.66 4.91
C ILE A 54 13.73 -1.10 4.55
N CYS A 55 12.94 -0.76 5.56
CA CYS A 55 11.69 -0.08 5.34
C CYS A 55 11.93 1.41 5.10
N LEU A 56 11.47 1.87 3.95
CA LEU A 56 11.58 3.27 3.53
C LEU A 56 10.39 4.08 4.04
N PHE A 57 9.18 3.53 3.88
CA PHE A 57 7.94 4.21 4.20
C PHE A 57 6.91 3.29 4.87
N ARG A 58 6.09 3.89 5.73
CA ARG A 58 4.89 3.29 6.31
C ARG A 58 3.69 4.24 6.19
N ASN A 59 2.48 3.69 6.25
CA ASN A 59 1.25 4.47 6.10
C ASN A 59 0.55 4.84 7.41
N TYR A 60 1.23 4.62 8.54
CA TYR A 60 0.78 4.96 9.88
C TYR A 60 1.92 5.65 10.63
N TYR A 61 1.59 6.54 11.56
CA TYR A 61 2.60 7.28 12.30
C TYR A 61 3.24 6.46 13.42
N GLU A 62 2.45 5.63 14.10
CA GLU A 62 2.88 4.85 15.26
C GLU A 62 2.51 3.38 15.08
N ASP A 63 3.44 2.52 15.47
CA ASP A 63 3.29 1.09 15.50
C ASP A 63 3.50 0.52 16.91
N PRO A 64 2.44 0.26 17.68
CA PRO A 64 2.60 -0.29 19.02
C PRO A 64 3.30 -1.66 19.03
N ASP A 65 3.29 -2.37 17.90
CA ASP A 65 3.94 -3.65 17.75
C ASP A 65 5.37 -3.54 17.23
N PHE A 66 5.79 -2.40 16.69
CA PHE A 66 7.06 -2.26 15.98
C PHE A 66 7.79 -0.95 16.33
N GLY A 67 8.13 -0.80 17.60
CA GLY A 67 8.96 0.30 18.09
C GLY A 67 8.22 1.65 18.15
N GLY A 68 6.89 1.67 18.13
CA GLY A 68 6.10 2.89 18.21
C GLY A 68 6.34 3.78 16.99
N ASN A 69 6.86 4.96 17.23
CA ASN A 69 7.23 5.90 16.19
C ASN A 69 8.67 5.70 15.66
N ALA A 70 9.36 4.61 16.02
CA ALA A 70 10.73 4.33 15.62
C ALA A 70 10.99 4.49 14.11
N ASN A 71 12.14 5.09 13.81
CA ASN A 71 12.77 5.08 12.49
C ASN A 71 13.81 3.96 12.41
N CYS A 72 14.40 3.80 11.23
CA CYS A 72 15.43 2.82 10.94
C CYS A 72 14.94 1.38 11.18
N LEU A 73 13.85 1.02 10.51
CA LEU A 73 13.34 -0.35 10.50
C LEU A 73 14.04 -1.16 9.41
N SER A 74 14.74 -2.23 9.80
CA SER A 74 15.14 -3.30 8.89
C SER A 74 14.54 -4.63 9.31
N PHE A 75 14.36 -5.54 8.35
CA PHE A 75 14.08 -6.92 8.66
C PHE A 75 14.92 -7.85 7.80
N LYS A 76 15.31 -8.95 8.41
CA LYS A 76 16.18 -9.95 7.80
C LYS A 76 15.53 -11.30 7.90
N ARG A 77 15.34 -11.94 6.75
CA ARG A 77 14.88 -13.34 6.69
C ARG A 77 16.05 -14.28 6.86
N PHE A 78 15.80 -15.37 7.56
CA PHE A 78 16.77 -16.44 7.71
C PHE A 78 16.08 -17.81 7.72
N GLY A 79 16.78 -18.80 7.17
CA GLY A 79 16.22 -20.12 6.93
C GLY A 79 15.32 -20.18 5.68
N ALA A 80 14.82 -21.38 5.38
CA ALA A 80 13.97 -21.60 4.22
C ALA A 80 12.51 -21.24 4.49
N TYR A 81 11.81 -20.74 3.47
CA TYR A 81 10.34 -20.62 3.49
C TYR A 81 9.71 -22.00 3.43
N GLN A 82 9.00 -22.41 4.48
CA GLN A 82 8.34 -23.72 4.56
C GLN A 82 6.98 -23.58 5.24
N ASN A 83 5.97 -24.31 4.77
CA ASN A 83 4.64 -24.33 5.37
C ASN A 83 4.07 -22.92 5.59
N PHE A 84 4.19 -22.07 4.58
CA PHE A 84 3.77 -20.66 4.63
C PHE A 84 4.43 -19.83 5.74
N THR A 85 5.57 -20.29 6.27
CA THR A 85 6.28 -19.70 7.40
C THR A 85 7.73 -19.41 7.03
N THR A 86 8.26 -18.30 7.52
CA THR A 86 9.69 -17.94 7.45
C THR A 86 10.06 -17.25 8.75
N ASN A 87 11.31 -17.44 9.20
CA ASN A 87 11.80 -16.63 10.30
C ASN A 87 12.23 -15.26 9.80
N VAL A 88 11.84 -14.24 10.54
CA VAL A 88 12.16 -12.83 10.28
C VAL A 88 12.71 -12.24 11.57
N VAL A 89 13.89 -11.62 11.52
CA VAL A 89 14.33 -10.71 12.59
C VAL A 89 13.96 -9.32 12.15
N PHE A 90 13.21 -8.60 12.98
CA PHE A 90 13.04 -7.17 12.83
C PHE A 90 14.00 -6.43 13.74
N THR A 91 14.64 -5.40 13.18
CA THR A 91 15.51 -4.47 13.87
C THR A 91 14.88 -3.09 13.74
N PHE A 92 14.70 -2.44 14.87
CA PHE A 92 14.21 -1.07 15.03
C PHE A 92 15.27 -0.40 15.89
N GLY A 93 15.54 0.91 15.72
CA GLY A 93 16.60 1.63 16.43
C GLY A 93 16.65 1.42 17.96
N GLU A 94 16.28 2.42 18.77
CA GLU A 94 16.41 2.31 20.24
C GLU A 94 15.32 1.43 20.91
N HIS A 95 14.43 0.78 20.14
CA HIS A 95 13.15 0.29 20.67
C HIS A 95 12.92 -1.24 20.67
N GLY A 96 13.94 -2.05 20.36
CA GLY A 96 13.90 -3.51 20.59
C GLY A 96 12.97 -4.31 19.67
N LYS A 97 13.07 -5.66 19.73
CA LYS A 97 12.51 -6.62 18.74
C LYS A 97 11.02 -6.94 18.94
N ALA A 98 10.28 -7.17 17.85
CA ALA A 98 8.89 -7.62 17.89
C ALA A 98 8.48 -8.45 16.66
N ASN A 99 7.33 -9.14 16.75
CA ASN A 99 6.82 -10.12 15.77
C ASN A 99 5.36 -9.83 15.36
N THR A 100 5.09 -9.12 14.25
CA THR A 100 3.74 -9.05 13.65
C THR A 100 3.77 -8.94 12.12
N LEU A 101 2.62 -8.74 11.47
CA LEU A 101 2.50 -8.53 10.02
C LEU A 101 1.81 -7.19 9.75
N ARG A 102 2.50 -6.25 9.09
CA ARG A 102 1.95 -4.99 8.58
C ARG A 102 2.57 -4.61 7.24
N MET A 103 1.93 -3.67 6.53
CA MET A 103 2.37 -3.20 5.21
C MET A 103 3.52 -2.19 5.35
N PHE A 104 4.60 -2.42 4.61
CA PHE A 104 5.80 -1.59 4.58
C PHE A 104 6.24 -1.43 3.12
N LEU A 105 6.69 -0.24 2.71
CA LEU A 105 7.50 -0.12 1.49
C LEU A 105 8.95 -0.43 1.86
N VAL A 106 9.56 -1.37 1.15
CA VAL A 106 10.87 -1.90 1.51
C VAL A 106 11.82 -1.89 0.32
N ALA A 107 13.10 -1.73 0.59
CA ALA A 107 14.17 -1.82 -0.40
C ALA A 107 15.36 -2.61 0.18
N THR A 108 16.19 -3.15 -0.70
CA THR A 108 17.48 -3.73 -0.29
C THR A 108 18.55 -2.64 -0.25
N GLN A 109 19.58 -2.80 0.58
CA GLN A 109 20.66 -1.81 0.70
C GLN A 109 21.28 -1.41 -0.65
N GLY A 110 21.46 -2.38 -1.55
CA GLY A 110 22.05 -2.15 -2.88
C GLY A 110 21.15 -1.36 -3.85
N THR A 111 19.86 -1.22 -3.56
CA THR A 111 18.87 -0.60 -4.45
C THR A 111 18.27 0.68 -3.88
N LEU A 112 18.83 1.23 -2.79
CA LEU A 112 18.29 2.44 -2.14
C LEU A 112 18.28 3.69 -3.04
N SER A 113 19.21 3.75 -4.00
CA SER A 113 19.31 4.84 -4.98
C SER A 113 18.56 4.58 -6.29
N GLU A 114 17.97 3.39 -6.45
CA GLU A 114 17.27 3.01 -7.67
C GLU A 114 15.77 3.35 -7.55
N PRO A 115 15.16 3.97 -8.58
CA PRO A 115 13.71 4.13 -8.62
C PRO A 115 13.03 2.76 -8.59
N ASN A 116 12.18 2.53 -7.59
CA ASN A 116 11.39 1.30 -7.48
C ASN A 116 9.92 1.59 -7.80
N ASP A 117 9.69 2.04 -9.03
CA ASP A 117 8.38 2.44 -9.55
C ASP A 117 7.31 1.35 -9.34
N CYS A 118 7.71 0.07 -9.38
CA CYS A 118 6.80 -1.05 -9.15
C CYS A 118 6.37 -1.16 -7.68
N CYS A 119 7.30 -1.10 -6.72
CA CYS A 119 6.92 -1.17 -5.31
C CYS A 119 6.20 0.10 -4.85
N GLU A 120 6.57 1.27 -5.37
CA GLU A 120 5.84 2.52 -5.12
C GLU A 120 4.41 2.45 -5.64
N PHE A 121 4.21 2.01 -6.89
CA PHE A 121 2.87 1.83 -7.46
C PHE A 121 2.02 0.89 -6.60
N ILE A 122 2.54 -0.29 -6.23
CA ILE A 122 1.79 -1.24 -5.40
C ILE A 122 1.51 -0.69 -4.00
N TYR A 123 2.44 0.06 -3.43
CA TYR A 123 2.21 0.72 -2.14
C TYR A 123 1.08 1.74 -2.24
N ASP A 124 1.07 2.57 -3.27
CA ASP A 124 0.03 3.58 -3.49
C ASP A 124 -1.34 2.93 -3.80
N GLU A 125 -1.38 1.83 -4.55
CA GLU A 125 -2.61 1.07 -4.79
C GLU A 125 -3.19 0.46 -3.49
N ASN A 126 -2.33 0.02 -2.56
CA ASN A 126 -2.75 -0.56 -1.27
C ASN A 126 -3.10 0.50 -0.22
N CYS A 127 -2.36 1.61 -0.20
CA CYS A 127 -2.49 2.64 0.84
C CYS A 127 -3.48 3.75 0.41
N GLY A 128 -3.68 3.94 -0.89
CA GLY A 128 -4.56 4.97 -1.43
C GLY A 128 -4.16 6.36 -0.94
N SER A 129 -5.07 7.06 -0.26
CA SER A 129 -4.85 8.43 0.23
C SER A 129 -4.32 8.49 1.67
N THR A 130 -3.93 7.37 2.27
CA THR A 130 -3.35 7.40 3.63
C THR A 130 -2.01 8.14 3.61
N PRO A 131 -1.65 8.86 4.70
CA PRO A 131 -0.37 9.54 4.78
C PRO A 131 0.81 8.59 4.58
N LYS A 132 1.85 9.03 3.88
CA LYS A 132 3.10 8.29 3.67
C LYS A 132 4.19 8.89 4.56
N TYR A 133 4.64 8.14 5.56
CA TYR A 133 5.67 8.56 6.50
C TYR A 133 7.01 7.93 6.11
N SER A 134 8.04 8.76 5.90
CA SER A 134 9.41 8.27 5.75
C SER A 134 9.92 7.80 7.11
N ILE A 135 10.45 6.59 7.17
CA ILE A 135 11.09 6.03 8.38
C ILE A 135 12.54 5.62 8.13
N TYR A 136 13.03 5.82 6.91
CA TYR A 136 14.43 5.73 6.56
C TYR A 136 15.10 7.11 6.63
N GLU A 137 16.31 7.12 7.16
CA GLU A 137 17.21 8.27 7.20
C GLU A 137 18.61 7.80 6.81
N GLN A 138 19.45 8.68 6.23
CA GLN A 138 20.84 8.35 5.90
C GLN A 138 21.70 8.03 7.13
N SER A 139 21.26 8.47 8.31
CA SER A 139 21.86 8.19 9.62
C SER A 139 21.58 6.78 10.13
N CYS A 140 20.67 6.03 9.50
CA CYS A 140 20.38 4.66 9.91
C CYS A 140 21.60 3.77 9.69
N ASP A 141 22.07 3.15 10.77
CA ASP A 141 23.20 2.20 10.78
C ASP A 141 22.65 0.77 10.76
N PHE A 142 22.72 0.11 9.60
CA PHE A 142 22.20 -1.23 9.34
C PHE A 142 23.33 -2.21 8.99
#